data_AF-A0A848Y3B2-F1
#
_entry.id   AF-A0A848Y3B2-F1
#
_cell.length_a   1.000
_cell.length_b   1.000
_cell.length_c   1.000
_cell.angle_alpha   90.00
_cell.angle_beta   90.00
_cell.angle_gamma   90.00
#
_symmetry.space_group_name_H-M   'P 1'
#
loop_
_entity.id
_entity.type
_entity.pdbx_description
1 polymer ?
#
loop_
_entity_poly.entity_id
_entity_poly.type
_entity_poly.pdbx_seq_one_letter_code
_entity_poly.pdbx_strand_id
1 'polypeptide(L)'
;DSTALRERLPEMVAARFGNQDDGDDDGPRPGPTQCHDITLYPEIGLAGGACEGYGLLLDISDPANPRRIDAVADSNFAYWHSATFNNDGTKILFTDEWGGGGQPKCRESDPMEWGANALFTLNDGEMEFQSYYKLPAPQSPFENCVAHNGSLIPIPGRDIMVQSWYQGGISIFDWTDPANPVEIAFHDRGPVQPDEPSFGGSWSVYWYNGLIVSSEIARGLDVFELTPSAYLSENEIAASKTVELDYLNAQGQPKYVWPPSFALARAYVDQLQRSGGLSAAELADTRETLADAEEETGSTRQVVLRGLAEDLGGVTSSDAAKVRMLIEAVLMLAG
;
A
#
# COMPACT_ATOMS: atom_id res chain seq x y z
N ASP A 1 37.65 -19.41 14.71
CA ASP A 1 38.43 -18.97 13.54
C ASP A 1 37.49 -18.99 12.33
N SER A 2 37.27 -17.83 11.71
CA SER A 2 36.31 -17.63 10.62
C SER A 2 36.68 -18.40 9.35
N THR A 3 37.95 -18.75 9.19
CA THR A 3 38.44 -19.56 8.06
C THR A 3 37.98 -21.01 8.19
N ALA A 4 38.13 -21.63 9.36
CA ALA A 4 37.69 -23.00 9.62
C ALA A 4 36.16 -23.17 9.53
N LEU A 5 35.39 -22.12 9.87
CA LEU A 5 33.93 -22.13 9.72
C LEU A 5 33.53 -22.03 8.25
N ARG A 6 34.20 -21.20 7.44
CA ARG A 6 33.95 -21.09 5.99
C ARG A 6 34.30 -22.37 5.24
N GLU A 7 35.38 -23.04 5.61
CA GLU A 7 35.78 -24.31 4.99
C GLU A 7 34.81 -25.45 5.31
N ARG A 8 34.20 -25.45 6.51
CA ARG A 8 33.30 -26.51 6.96
C ARG A 8 31.81 -26.23 6.72
N LEU A 9 31.45 -24.98 6.42
CA LEU A 9 30.06 -24.59 6.16
C LEU A 9 29.38 -25.45 5.08
N PRO A 10 30.03 -25.74 3.92
CA PRO A 10 29.42 -26.55 2.87
C PRO A 10 29.09 -27.97 3.33
N GLU A 11 30.01 -28.61 4.07
CA GLU A 11 29.78 -29.96 4.62
C GLU A 11 28.69 -29.95 5.70
N MET A 12 28.65 -28.90 6.53
CA MET A 12 27.60 -28.75 7.55
C MET A 12 26.22 -28.50 6.94
N VAL A 13 26.15 -27.77 5.81
CA VAL A 13 24.91 -27.56 5.05
C VAL A 13 24.47 -28.87 4.39
N ALA A 14 25.38 -29.58 3.72
CA ALA A 14 25.10 -30.88 3.10
C ALA A 14 24.63 -31.94 4.11
N ALA A 15 25.23 -31.96 5.31
CA ALA A 15 24.82 -32.87 6.38
C ALA A 15 23.44 -32.52 6.98
N ARG A 16 22.99 -31.27 6.87
CA ARG A 16 21.75 -30.78 7.47
C ARG A 16 20.56 -30.81 6.50
N PHE A 17 20.80 -30.68 5.21
CA PHE A 17 19.77 -30.61 4.17
C PHE A 17 19.81 -31.77 3.17
N GLY A 18 20.78 -32.70 3.30
CA GLY A 18 20.98 -33.81 2.35
C GLY A 18 21.75 -33.38 1.11
N ASN A 19 22.42 -34.34 0.46
CA ASN A 19 23.03 -34.11 -0.85
C ASN A 19 21.92 -33.75 -1.85
N GLN A 20 22.08 -32.63 -2.55
CA GLN A 20 21.43 -32.46 -3.85
C GLN A 20 21.96 -33.56 -4.76
N ASP A 21 21.14 -34.58 -4.98
CA ASP A 21 21.35 -35.52 -6.07
C ASP A 21 21.13 -34.73 -7.36
N ASP A 22 22.21 -34.26 -7.97
CA ASP A 22 22.22 -33.65 -9.32
C ASP A 22 21.98 -34.77 -10.36
N GLY A 23 20.83 -35.42 -10.28
CA GLY A 23 20.39 -36.42 -11.26
C GLY A 23 19.72 -35.74 -12.44
N ASP A 24 20.45 -35.63 -13.56
CA ASP A 24 19.97 -35.55 -14.95
C ASP A 24 18.54 -35.01 -15.18
N ASP A 25 18.26 -33.79 -14.74
CA ASP A 25 17.09 -33.04 -15.18
C ASP A 25 17.58 -31.77 -15.90
N ASP A 26 17.55 -31.81 -17.24
CA ASP A 26 17.82 -30.67 -18.14
C ASP A 26 16.73 -29.57 -18.04
N GLY A 27 15.81 -29.70 -17.07
CA GLY A 27 14.81 -28.70 -16.73
C GLY A 27 15.40 -27.46 -16.04
N PRO A 28 14.79 -26.28 -16.21
CA PRO A 28 15.18 -25.11 -15.43
C PRO A 28 15.05 -25.42 -13.94
N ARG A 29 16.08 -25.06 -13.16
CA ARG A 29 16.10 -25.26 -11.70
C ARG A 29 14.75 -24.85 -11.11
N PRO A 30 14.07 -25.73 -10.36
CA PRO A 30 12.80 -25.36 -9.75
C PRO A 30 13.02 -24.10 -8.90
N GLY A 31 12.19 -23.09 -9.15
CA GLY A 31 12.14 -21.88 -8.34
C GLY A 31 11.71 -22.19 -6.90
N PRO A 32 11.57 -21.18 -6.03
CA PRO A 32 11.09 -21.40 -4.66
C PRO A 32 9.80 -22.24 -4.66
N THR A 33 9.78 -23.33 -3.88
CA THR A 33 8.71 -24.33 -3.90
C THR A 33 7.54 -24.01 -2.97
N GLN A 34 7.48 -22.78 -2.45
CA GLN A 34 6.55 -22.37 -1.41
C GLN A 34 6.11 -20.91 -1.64
N CYS A 35 5.33 -20.66 -2.69
CA CYS A 35 4.62 -19.38 -2.82
C CYS A 35 3.52 -19.33 -1.78
N HIS A 36 3.65 -18.42 -0.80
CA HIS A 36 2.70 -18.27 0.30
C HIS A 36 1.44 -17.54 -0.17
N ASP A 37 1.60 -16.40 -0.83
CA ASP A 37 0.49 -15.59 -1.33
C ASP A 37 0.79 -15.00 -2.71
N ILE A 38 -0.28 -14.62 -3.41
CA ILE A 38 -0.20 -13.96 -4.71
C ILE A 38 -1.27 -12.88 -4.82
N THR A 39 -0.83 -11.69 -5.21
CA THR A 39 -1.71 -10.58 -5.56
C THR A 39 -1.75 -10.42 -7.06
N LEU A 40 -2.93 -10.61 -7.64
CA LEU A 40 -3.20 -10.41 -9.06
C LEU A 40 -3.69 -9.00 -9.28
N TYR A 41 -3.18 -8.32 -10.31
CA TYR A 41 -3.68 -7.03 -10.77
C TYR A 41 -3.95 -7.06 -12.29
N PRO A 42 -5.06 -7.70 -12.72
CA PRO A 42 -5.34 -7.98 -14.13
C PRO A 42 -5.45 -6.71 -15.00
N GLU A 43 -5.95 -5.60 -14.45
CA GLU A 43 -6.15 -4.34 -15.18
C GLU A 43 -4.85 -3.71 -15.69
N ILE A 44 -3.71 -4.07 -15.10
CA ILE A 44 -2.37 -3.68 -15.54
C ILE A 44 -1.54 -4.87 -16.03
N GLY A 45 -2.10 -6.08 -16.02
CA GLY A 45 -1.43 -7.30 -16.49
C GLY A 45 -0.28 -7.78 -15.62
N LEU A 46 -0.24 -7.43 -14.33
CA LEU A 46 0.83 -7.80 -13.40
C LEU A 46 0.32 -8.63 -12.21
N ALA A 47 1.21 -9.42 -11.62
CA ALA A 47 1.00 -10.05 -10.32
C ALA A 47 2.25 -9.99 -9.45
N GLY A 48 2.05 -9.88 -8.14
CA GLY A 48 3.09 -9.93 -7.12
C GLY A 48 3.01 -11.25 -6.37
N GLY A 49 4.06 -12.07 -6.42
CA GLY A 49 4.13 -13.34 -5.71
C GLY A 49 5.01 -13.24 -4.47
N ALA A 50 4.49 -13.57 -3.29
CA ALA A 50 5.25 -13.65 -2.06
C ALA A 50 5.63 -15.11 -1.80
N CYS A 51 6.87 -15.49 -2.11
CA CYS A 51 7.30 -16.88 -2.21
C CYS A 51 8.47 -17.22 -1.31
N GLU A 52 8.18 -17.35 -0.02
CA GLU A 52 9.06 -17.88 1.04
C GLU A 52 10.56 -17.71 0.74
N GLY A 53 10.99 -16.45 0.78
CA GLY A 53 12.37 -16.03 0.52
C GLY A 53 12.53 -15.08 -0.66
N TYR A 54 11.53 -15.03 -1.56
CA TYR A 54 11.52 -14.12 -2.71
C TYR A 54 10.21 -13.35 -2.83
N GLY A 55 10.32 -12.08 -3.24
CA GLY A 55 9.23 -11.33 -3.86
C GLY A 55 9.37 -11.45 -5.37
N LEU A 56 8.32 -11.92 -6.05
CA LEU A 56 8.29 -12.10 -7.50
C LEU A 56 7.41 -11.04 -8.14
N LEU A 57 7.85 -10.52 -9.28
CA LEU A 57 7.03 -9.76 -10.21
C LEU A 57 6.71 -10.64 -11.43
N LEU A 58 5.44 -10.76 -11.76
CA LEU A 58 4.94 -11.63 -12.81
C LEU A 58 4.15 -10.82 -13.85
N ASP A 59 4.39 -11.10 -15.13
CA ASP A 59 3.53 -10.73 -16.25
C ASP A 59 2.40 -11.76 -16.33
N ILE A 60 1.17 -11.28 -16.23
CA ILE A 60 -0.06 -12.08 -16.36
C ILE A 60 -0.95 -11.58 -17.51
N SER A 61 -0.39 -10.89 -18.51
CA SER A 61 -1.11 -10.47 -19.72
C SER A 61 -1.66 -11.68 -20.52
N ASP A 62 -0.99 -12.83 -20.42
CA ASP A 62 -1.52 -14.15 -20.80
C ASP A 62 -1.60 -15.03 -19.54
N PRO A 63 -2.75 -15.08 -18.85
CA PRO A 63 -2.89 -15.84 -17.60
C PRO A 63 -2.67 -17.35 -17.76
N ALA A 64 -2.78 -17.90 -18.97
CA ALA A 64 -2.49 -19.30 -19.23
C ALA A 64 -0.98 -19.58 -19.32
N ASN A 65 -0.17 -18.54 -19.55
CA ASN A 65 1.29 -18.62 -19.69
C ASN A 65 1.98 -17.46 -18.94
N PRO A 66 1.80 -17.33 -17.61
CA PRO A 66 2.39 -16.24 -16.85
C PRO A 66 3.93 -16.31 -16.90
N ARG A 67 4.59 -15.15 -16.86
CA ARG A 67 6.05 -15.07 -16.93
C ARG A 67 6.59 -14.31 -15.74
N ARG A 68 7.64 -14.82 -15.11
CA ARG A 68 8.39 -14.05 -14.13
C ARG A 68 9.19 -12.96 -14.85
N ILE A 69 8.92 -11.71 -14.51
CA ILE A 69 9.65 -10.54 -15.00
C ILE A 69 10.87 -10.31 -14.11
N ASP A 70 10.67 -10.30 -12.80
CA ASP A 70 11.72 -9.99 -11.82
C ASP A 70 11.55 -10.76 -10.50
N ALA A 71 12.59 -10.81 -9.69
CA ALA A 71 12.61 -11.39 -8.36
C ALA A 71 13.59 -10.67 -7.44
N VAL A 72 13.12 -10.28 -6.25
CA VAL A 72 13.92 -9.69 -5.19
C VAL A 72 14.02 -10.63 -4.00
N ALA A 73 15.12 -10.51 -3.25
CA ALA A 73 15.32 -11.15 -1.96
C ALA A 73 15.92 -10.13 -1.01
N ASP A 74 15.62 -10.27 0.28
CA ASP A 74 16.03 -9.34 1.31
C ASP A 74 16.47 -10.12 2.54
N SER A 75 17.70 -9.85 3.02
CA SER A 75 18.24 -10.50 4.21
C SER A 75 17.54 -10.09 5.52
N ASN A 76 16.77 -9.00 5.49
CA ASN A 76 15.95 -8.54 6.61
C ASN A 76 14.57 -9.19 6.63
N PHE A 77 14.16 -9.87 5.55
CA PHE A 77 12.90 -10.60 5.49
C PHE A 77 13.09 -12.03 5.98
N ALA A 78 12.17 -12.48 6.83
CA ALA A 78 12.14 -13.87 7.30
C ALA A 78 11.03 -14.68 6.62
N TYR A 79 9.93 -14.04 6.24
CA TYR A 79 8.79 -14.70 5.60
C TYR A 79 8.05 -13.74 4.67
N TRP A 80 8.32 -13.86 3.37
CA TRP A 80 7.62 -13.12 2.32
C TRP A 80 6.17 -13.57 2.28
N HIS A 81 5.28 -12.73 2.82
CA HIS A 81 3.92 -13.13 3.14
C HIS A 81 2.90 -12.69 2.10
N SER A 82 2.87 -11.41 1.72
CA SER A 82 1.91 -10.86 0.76
C SER A 82 2.50 -9.71 -0.02
N ALA A 83 1.83 -9.33 -1.12
CA ALA A 83 2.21 -8.23 -1.99
C ALA A 83 1.04 -7.27 -2.21
N THR A 84 1.28 -5.98 -2.43
CA THR A 84 0.22 -5.02 -2.80
C THR A 84 0.79 -3.97 -3.73
N PHE A 85 0.16 -3.77 -4.88
CA PHE A 85 0.55 -2.69 -5.79
C PHE A 85 -0.07 -1.38 -5.33
N ASN A 86 0.55 -0.26 -5.66
CA ASN A 86 -0.19 0.99 -5.67
C ASN A 86 -1.22 1.02 -6.81
N ASN A 87 -2.19 1.95 -6.79
CA ASN A 87 -3.30 1.92 -7.74
C ASN A 87 -2.84 2.08 -9.21
N ASP A 88 -1.76 2.83 -9.43
CA ASP A 88 -1.22 3.05 -10.77
C ASP A 88 -0.32 1.91 -11.28
N GLY A 89 0.02 0.94 -10.43
CA GLY A 89 0.90 -0.17 -10.82
C GLY A 89 2.37 0.22 -10.99
N THR A 90 2.80 1.33 -10.39
CA THR A 90 4.17 1.86 -10.48
C THR A 90 5.01 1.52 -9.26
N LYS A 91 4.40 0.94 -8.22
CA LYS A 91 5.05 0.53 -6.98
C LYS A 91 4.45 -0.77 -6.49
N ILE A 92 5.25 -1.52 -5.74
CA ILE A 92 4.81 -2.73 -5.06
C ILE A 92 5.38 -2.76 -3.64
N LEU A 93 4.53 -3.18 -2.71
CA LEU A 93 4.86 -3.39 -1.31
C LEU A 93 4.86 -4.89 -1.04
N PHE A 94 5.87 -5.39 -0.34
CA PHE A 94 5.90 -6.76 0.19
C PHE A 94 5.91 -6.75 1.71
N THR A 95 5.19 -7.70 2.29
CA THR A 95 5.00 -7.84 3.74
C THR A 95 5.88 -8.96 4.30
N ASP A 96 6.60 -8.72 5.40
CA ASP A 96 7.34 -9.74 6.16
C ASP A 96 6.55 -10.21 7.40
N GLU A 97 5.94 -11.39 7.32
CA GLU A 97 5.20 -11.98 8.46
C GLU A 97 6.15 -12.83 9.33
N TRP A 98 7.16 -12.17 9.88
CA TRP A 98 8.28 -12.84 10.55
C TRP A 98 7.79 -13.86 11.59
N GLY A 99 8.22 -15.11 11.40
CA GLY A 99 7.91 -16.20 12.33
C GLY A 99 6.44 -16.64 12.29
N GLY A 100 5.78 -16.47 11.13
CA GLY A 100 4.38 -16.87 10.91
C GLY A 100 3.41 -16.11 11.79
N GLY A 101 3.67 -14.81 11.97
CA GLY A 101 2.76 -13.91 12.68
C GLY A 101 2.83 -13.99 14.20
N GLY A 102 3.51 -15.00 14.76
CA GLY A 102 3.53 -15.27 16.20
C GLY A 102 4.64 -14.56 16.99
N GLN A 103 5.60 -13.90 16.33
CA GLN A 103 6.73 -13.30 17.01
C GLN A 103 6.48 -11.84 17.43
N PRO A 104 7.01 -11.40 18.58
CA PRO A 104 6.89 -10.01 19.05
C PRO A 104 7.98 -9.14 18.41
N LYS A 105 7.81 -8.77 17.13
CA LYS A 105 8.85 -8.04 16.39
C LYS A 105 8.70 -6.54 16.40
N CYS A 106 7.71 -5.99 17.09
CA CYS A 106 7.54 -4.53 17.24
C CYS A 106 8.10 -3.98 18.56
N ARG A 107 9.09 -4.63 19.19
CA ARG A 107 9.66 -4.12 20.45
C ARG A 107 10.56 -2.92 20.16
N GLU A 108 10.74 -2.05 21.15
CA GLU A 108 11.64 -0.87 21.04
C GLU A 108 13.08 -1.24 20.61
N SER A 109 13.53 -2.45 20.94
CA SER A 109 14.87 -2.94 20.59
C SER A 109 14.95 -3.68 19.25
N ASP A 110 13.82 -3.98 18.62
CA ASP A 110 13.82 -4.61 17.30
C ASP A 110 14.15 -3.58 16.21
N PRO A 111 15.00 -3.94 15.22
CA PRO A 111 15.20 -3.12 14.03
C PRO A 111 13.87 -2.81 13.31
N MET A 112 13.80 -1.65 12.67
CA MET A 112 12.58 -1.20 11.98
C MET A 112 12.31 -1.98 10.70
N GLU A 113 13.34 -2.61 10.14
CA GLU A 113 13.29 -3.45 8.95
C GLU A 113 12.82 -4.89 9.22
N TRP A 114 12.67 -5.31 10.49
CA TRP A 114 12.25 -6.68 10.84
C TRP A 114 10.74 -6.78 11.02
N GLY A 115 10.10 -7.75 10.35
CA GLY A 115 8.65 -7.92 10.41
C GLY A 115 7.91 -6.72 9.83
N ALA A 116 8.51 -6.09 8.82
CA ALA A 116 8.12 -4.82 8.24
C ALA A 116 7.64 -5.00 6.79
N ASN A 117 7.18 -3.92 6.18
CA ASN A 117 7.01 -3.86 4.73
C ASN A 117 8.31 -3.42 4.06
N ALA A 118 8.59 -3.96 2.87
CA ALA A 118 9.60 -3.44 1.95
C ALA A 118 8.89 -2.80 0.75
N LEU A 119 9.29 -1.57 0.42
CA LEU A 119 8.68 -0.75 -0.62
C LEU A 119 9.58 -0.70 -1.85
N PHE A 120 9.01 -0.97 -3.02
CA PHE A 120 9.72 -0.97 -4.29
C PHE A 120 9.01 -0.05 -5.28
N THR A 121 9.78 0.66 -6.10
CA THR A 121 9.28 1.24 -7.35
C THR A 121 9.47 0.24 -8.48
N LEU A 122 8.62 0.34 -9.51
CA LEU A 122 8.68 -0.50 -10.70
C LEU A 122 9.16 0.35 -11.88
N ASN A 123 10.38 0.06 -12.36
CA ASN A 123 10.98 0.74 -13.51
C ASN A 123 11.28 -0.29 -14.59
N ASP A 124 10.59 -0.20 -15.74
CA ASP A 124 10.79 -1.10 -16.89
C ASP A 124 10.76 -2.61 -16.56
N GLY A 125 9.93 -3.00 -15.59
CA GLY A 125 9.79 -4.39 -15.15
C GLY A 125 10.77 -4.83 -14.06
N GLU A 126 11.62 -3.93 -13.56
CA GLU A 126 12.52 -4.19 -12.44
C GLU A 126 11.99 -3.56 -11.14
N MET A 127 12.13 -4.29 -10.03
CA MET A 127 11.79 -3.83 -8.69
C MET A 127 12.99 -3.13 -8.04
N GLU A 128 12.88 -1.82 -7.83
CA GLU A 128 13.90 -1.02 -7.17
C GLU A 128 13.52 -0.71 -5.72
N PHE A 129 14.25 -1.29 -4.77
CA PHE A 129 14.06 -1.07 -3.33
C PHE A 129 14.19 0.42 -2.95
N GLN A 130 13.26 0.93 -2.15
CA GLN A 130 13.24 2.31 -1.68
C GLN A 130 13.47 2.41 -0.18
N SER A 131 12.58 1.82 0.62
CA SER A 131 12.64 1.86 2.06
C SER A 131 11.83 0.74 2.69
N TYR A 132 11.85 0.69 4.02
CA TYR A 132 10.93 -0.10 4.81
C TYR A 132 9.81 0.77 5.39
N TYR A 133 8.66 0.16 5.70
CA TYR A 133 7.65 0.74 6.57
C TYR A 133 7.31 -0.23 7.71
N LYS A 134 7.27 0.30 8.93
CA LYS A 134 6.79 -0.41 10.11
C LYS A 134 6.08 0.57 11.03
N LEU A 135 5.03 0.10 11.72
CA LEU A 135 4.31 0.93 12.68
C LEU A 135 5.30 1.53 13.71
N PRO A 136 5.13 2.81 14.10
CA PRO A 136 6.11 3.49 14.95
C PRO A 136 5.94 3.20 16.45
N ALA A 137 4.79 2.69 16.88
CA ALA A 137 4.46 2.47 18.29
C ALA A 137 5.07 1.16 18.83
N PRO A 138 6.04 1.21 19.76
CA PRO A 138 6.65 0.00 20.30
C PRO A 138 5.64 -0.84 21.11
N GLN A 139 5.71 -2.15 20.95
CA GLN A 139 4.85 -3.13 21.61
C GLN A 139 5.62 -3.92 22.70
N SER A 140 4.88 -4.54 23.61
CA SER A 140 5.48 -5.36 24.66
C SER A 140 6.06 -6.67 24.09
N PRO A 141 6.95 -7.36 24.82
CA PRO A 141 7.46 -8.67 24.38
C PRO A 141 6.42 -9.80 24.40
N PHE A 142 5.21 -9.54 24.89
CA PHE A 142 4.12 -10.52 24.98
C PHE A 142 3.13 -10.43 23.81
N GLU A 143 3.31 -9.42 22.95
CA GLU A 143 2.44 -9.12 21.83
C GLU A 143 3.05 -9.61 20.52
N ASN A 144 2.41 -10.58 19.87
CA ASN A 144 2.78 -10.90 18.51
C ASN A 144 2.47 -9.70 17.61
N CYS A 145 3.47 -9.25 16.86
CA CYS A 145 3.39 -8.03 16.05
C CYS A 145 4.43 -8.05 14.93
N VAL A 146 3.92 -8.12 13.71
CA VAL A 146 4.62 -8.06 12.42
C VAL A 146 3.63 -7.51 11.39
N ALA A 147 4.12 -7.03 10.25
CA ALA A 147 3.29 -6.61 9.14
C ALA A 147 2.44 -7.78 8.63
N HIS A 148 1.17 -7.52 8.31
CA HIS A 148 0.27 -8.54 7.79
C HIS A 148 -0.75 -7.94 6.80
N ASN A 149 -1.86 -8.63 6.53
CA ASN A 149 -2.76 -8.29 5.44
C ASN A 149 -3.39 -6.89 5.56
N GLY A 150 -3.58 -6.25 4.41
CA GLY A 150 -4.09 -4.90 4.28
C GLY A 150 -4.69 -4.66 2.89
N SER A 151 -5.21 -3.45 2.66
CA SER A 151 -5.54 -2.97 1.33
C SER A 151 -5.24 -1.48 1.20
N LEU A 152 -5.20 -1.01 -0.04
CA LEU A 152 -5.26 0.41 -0.33
C LEU A 152 -6.58 1.03 0.18
N ILE A 153 -6.52 2.31 0.53
CA ILE A 153 -7.66 3.22 0.67
C ILE A 153 -7.65 4.12 -0.57
N PRO A 154 -8.74 4.25 -1.33
CA PRO A 154 -8.77 4.99 -2.59
C PRO A 154 -8.78 6.52 -2.38
N ILE A 155 -7.77 7.08 -1.71
CA ILE A 155 -7.56 8.53 -1.68
C ILE A 155 -6.98 8.95 -3.03
N PRO A 156 -7.63 9.86 -3.80
CA PRO A 156 -7.20 10.19 -5.14
C PRO A 156 -5.79 10.83 -5.15
N GLY A 157 -4.94 10.33 -6.04
CA GLY A 157 -3.58 10.81 -6.24
C GLY A 157 -2.63 10.59 -5.06
N ARG A 158 -2.97 9.68 -4.13
CA ARG A 158 -2.12 9.27 -3.01
C ARG A 158 -2.15 7.75 -2.87
N ASP A 159 -1.03 7.19 -2.45
CA ASP A 159 -0.91 5.77 -2.14
C ASP A 159 -1.06 5.61 -0.63
N ILE A 160 -2.27 5.31 -0.17
CA ILE A 160 -2.58 5.12 1.26
C ILE A 160 -3.00 3.69 1.49
N MET A 161 -2.40 3.03 2.48
CA MET A 161 -2.70 1.66 2.85
C MET A 161 -3.22 1.60 4.27
N VAL A 162 -4.26 0.78 4.49
CA VAL A 162 -4.63 0.28 5.81
C VAL A 162 -4.09 -1.13 5.97
N GLN A 163 -3.43 -1.41 7.08
CA GLN A 163 -2.76 -2.69 7.29
C GLN A 163 -2.88 -3.17 8.73
N SER A 164 -2.99 -4.50 8.86
CA SER A 164 -3.02 -5.19 10.15
C SER A 164 -1.61 -5.52 10.63
N TRP A 165 -1.42 -5.44 11.94
CA TRP A 165 -0.15 -5.66 12.62
C TRP A 165 -0.30 -6.58 13.83
N TYR A 166 -1.25 -7.52 13.76
CA TYR A 166 -1.64 -8.36 14.90
C TYR A 166 -1.96 -7.52 16.14
N GLN A 167 -1.29 -7.76 17.26
CA GLN A 167 -1.57 -7.04 18.51
C GLN A 167 -1.08 -5.59 18.45
N GLY A 168 -0.19 -5.23 17.52
CA GLY A 168 0.09 -3.82 17.20
C GLY A 168 -1.08 -3.08 16.54
N GLY A 169 -2.17 -3.78 16.26
CA GLY A 169 -3.43 -3.19 15.83
C GLY A 169 -3.49 -2.92 14.33
N ILE A 170 -4.02 -1.76 13.98
CA ILE A 170 -4.19 -1.29 12.60
C ILE A 170 -3.37 -0.03 12.44
N SER A 171 -2.59 0.03 11.36
CA SER A 171 -1.86 1.22 10.95
C SER A 171 -2.37 1.66 9.57
N ILE A 172 -2.62 2.96 9.42
CA ILE A 172 -2.90 3.61 8.13
C ILE A 172 -1.72 4.50 7.81
N PHE A 173 -1.09 4.27 6.66
CA PHE A 173 0.10 4.99 6.27
C PHE A 173 0.04 5.46 4.82
N ASP A 174 0.65 6.62 4.58
CA ASP A 174 0.86 7.18 3.26
C ASP A 174 2.26 6.76 2.78
N TRP A 175 2.31 6.10 1.62
CA TRP A 175 3.52 5.69 0.92
C TRP A 175 3.57 6.24 -0.51
N THR A 176 2.90 7.38 -0.74
CA THR A 176 2.99 8.16 -1.99
C THR A 176 4.44 8.52 -2.30
N ASP A 177 5.24 8.84 -1.28
CA ASP A 177 6.69 8.84 -1.36
C ASP A 177 7.23 7.53 -0.75
N PRO A 178 7.59 6.52 -1.55
CA PRO A 178 8.05 5.24 -1.04
C PRO A 178 9.42 5.32 -0.38
N ALA A 179 10.15 6.44 -0.47
CA ALA A 179 11.38 6.64 0.29
C ALA A 179 11.11 7.17 1.72
N ASN A 180 9.94 7.75 1.97
CA ASN A 180 9.56 8.37 3.24
C ASN A 180 8.10 8.05 3.62
N PRO A 181 7.74 6.77 3.85
CA PRO A 181 6.38 6.42 4.25
C PRO A 181 6.08 6.93 5.67
N VAL A 182 4.85 7.42 5.89
CA VAL A 182 4.44 8.05 7.16
C VAL A 182 3.12 7.49 7.64
N GLU A 183 3.06 7.11 8.93
CA GLU A 183 1.80 6.77 9.58
C GLU A 183 0.92 8.03 9.73
N ILE A 184 -0.34 7.92 9.30
CA ILE A 184 -1.31 9.03 9.31
C ILE A 184 -2.50 8.78 10.24
N ALA A 185 -2.75 7.53 10.61
CA ALA A 185 -3.70 7.14 11.63
C ALA A 185 -3.39 5.72 12.13
N PHE A 186 -3.83 5.38 13.33
CA PHE A 186 -3.72 4.03 13.88
C PHE A 186 -4.86 3.71 14.83
N HIS A 187 -5.07 2.43 15.08
CA HIS A 187 -5.91 1.94 16.17
C HIS A 187 -5.22 0.74 16.82
N ASP A 188 -4.90 0.88 18.10
CA ASP A 188 -4.29 -0.16 18.90
C ASP A 188 -5.11 -0.34 20.19
N ARG A 189 -5.40 -1.59 20.55
CA ARG A 189 -6.13 -1.95 21.77
C ARG A 189 -5.21 -2.41 22.90
N GLY A 190 -3.92 -2.56 22.61
CA GLY A 190 -2.94 -3.16 23.48
C GLY A 190 -3.11 -4.68 23.64
N PRO A 191 -2.35 -5.26 24.58
CA PRO A 191 -2.16 -6.70 24.64
C PRO A 191 -3.45 -7.44 24.97
N VAL A 192 -3.61 -8.63 24.40
CA VAL A 192 -4.64 -9.57 24.82
C VAL A 192 -4.40 -10.02 26.27
N GLN A 193 -3.13 -10.28 26.63
CA GLN A 193 -2.68 -10.59 27.97
C GLN A 193 -1.48 -9.70 28.34
N PRO A 194 -1.52 -8.93 29.43
CA PRO A 194 -0.48 -7.94 29.73
C PRO A 194 0.85 -8.53 30.21
N ASP A 195 0.82 -9.74 30.79
CA ASP A 195 1.96 -10.29 31.54
C ASP A 195 2.44 -11.67 31.01
N GLU A 196 1.84 -12.19 29.94
CA GLU A 196 2.21 -13.47 29.35
C GLU A 196 2.02 -13.48 27.83
N PRO A 197 2.86 -14.21 27.07
CA PRO A 197 2.71 -14.30 25.62
C PRO A 197 1.33 -14.85 25.24
N SER A 198 0.63 -14.13 24.38
CA SER A 198 -0.64 -14.57 23.81
C SER A 198 -0.65 -14.27 22.31
N PHE A 199 -1.40 -15.06 21.55
CA PHE A 199 -1.62 -14.81 20.13
C PHE A 199 -2.95 -14.08 19.94
N GLY A 200 -2.94 -12.98 19.21
CA GLY A 200 -4.16 -12.20 18.98
C GLY A 200 -3.95 -11.02 18.06
N GLY A 201 -4.88 -10.06 18.12
CA GLY A 201 -4.84 -8.82 17.37
C GLY A 201 -5.49 -8.91 15.99
N SER A 202 -5.37 -7.83 15.22
CA SER A 202 -5.98 -7.72 13.88
C SER A 202 -5.31 -8.73 12.95
N TRP A 203 -6.06 -9.73 12.49
CA TRP A 203 -5.59 -10.71 11.51
C TRP A 203 -5.62 -10.14 10.10
N SER A 204 -6.62 -9.34 9.75
CA SER A 204 -6.67 -8.72 8.43
C SER A 204 -7.60 -7.53 8.47
N VAL A 205 -7.26 -6.49 7.72
CA VAL A 205 -8.06 -5.28 7.63
C VAL A 205 -8.13 -4.81 6.18
N TYR A 206 -9.33 -4.44 5.74
CA TYR A 206 -9.56 -4.00 4.36
C TYR A 206 -10.48 -2.79 4.33
N TRP A 207 -10.25 -1.90 3.37
CA TRP A 207 -11.19 -0.85 3.03
C TRP A 207 -12.28 -1.40 2.11
N TYR A 208 -13.54 -1.11 2.42
CA TYR A 208 -14.70 -1.49 1.61
C TYR A 208 -15.79 -0.42 1.66
N ASN A 209 -16.02 0.27 0.54
CA ASN A 209 -17.10 1.25 0.34
C ASN A 209 -17.21 2.28 1.46
N GLY A 210 -16.08 2.86 1.86
CA GLY A 210 -15.99 3.91 2.87
C GLY A 210 -15.81 3.41 4.32
N LEU A 211 -15.85 2.10 4.54
CA LEU A 211 -15.60 1.46 5.82
C LEU A 211 -14.22 0.79 5.83
N ILE A 212 -13.61 0.68 7.01
CA ILE A 212 -12.44 -0.14 7.26
C ILE A 212 -12.92 -1.32 8.12
N VAL A 213 -12.80 -2.53 7.60
CA VAL A 213 -13.34 -3.75 8.20
C VAL A 213 -12.17 -4.63 8.63
N SER A 214 -12.04 -4.84 9.94
CA SER A 214 -10.94 -5.62 10.54
C SER A 214 -11.47 -6.89 11.21
N SER A 215 -10.92 -8.04 10.81
CA SER A 215 -11.10 -9.29 11.55
C SER A 215 -9.98 -9.43 12.57
N GLU A 216 -10.33 -9.46 13.85
CA GLU A 216 -9.45 -9.58 15.00
C GLU A 216 -9.62 -10.98 15.63
N ILE A 217 -8.50 -11.61 15.98
CA ILE A 217 -8.43 -13.04 16.35
C ILE A 217 -9.24 -13.36 17.62
N ALA A 218 -9.18 -12.52 18.64
CA ALA A 218 -9.69 -12.82 19.98
C ALA A 218 -11.09 -12.25 20.26
N ARG A 219 -11.48 -11.18 19.58
CA ARG A 219 -12.58 -10.25 19.89
C ARG A 219 -13.55 -10.13 18.71
N GLY A 220 -13.18 -10.58 17.52
CA GLY A 220 -14.10 -10.71 16.38
C GLY A 220 -13.96 -9.60 15.35
N LEU A 221 -15.02 -8.81 15.13
CA LEU A 221 -15.10 -7.86 14.01
C LEU A 221 -15.10 -6.42 14.53
N ASP A 222 -14.19 -5.61 13.99
CA ASP A 222 -14.20 -4.17 14.17
C ASP A 222 -14.48 -3.46 12.83
N VAL A 223 -15.31 -2.43 12.86
CA VAL A 223 -15.64 -1.60 11.70
C VAL A 223 -15.38 -0.15 12.04
N PHE A 224 -14.57 0.52 11.23
CA PHE A 224 -14.14 1.90 11.43
C PHE A 224 -14.53 2.77 10.23
N GLU A 225 -14.62 4.07 10.48
CA GLU A 225 -14.70 5.10 9.46
C GLU A 225 -13.59 6.12 9.66
N LEU A 226 -13.07 6.65 8.55
CA LEU A 226 -12.13 7.76 8.58
C LEU A 226 -12.83 9.06 8.94
N THR A 227 -12.16 9.88 9.73
CA THR A 227 -12.56 11.25 10.04
C THR A 227 -11.49 12.23 9.57
N PRO A 228 -11.85 13.48 9.24
CA PRO A 228 -10.88 14.49 8.85
C PRO A 228 -9.79 14.70 9.91
N SER A 229 -8.55 14.88 9.46
CA SER A 229 -7.37 15.08 10.30
C SER A 229 -6.39 16.05 9.65
N ALA A 230 -5.23 16.28 10.28
CA ALA A 230 -4.15 17.04 9.65
C ALA A 230 -3.63 16.39 8.34
N TYR A 231 -3.77 15.08 8.21
CA TYR A 231 -3.27 14.30 7.08
C TYR A 231 -4.31 14.03 5.99
N LEU A 232 -5.60 14.04 6.34
CA LEU A 232 -6.71 13.72 5.43
C LEU A 232 -7.81 14.78 5.55
N SER A 233 -8.14 15.45 4.45
CA SER A 233 -9.25 16.39 4.40
C SER A 233 -10.61 15.69 4.26
N GLU A 234 -11.68 16.42 4.56
CA GLU A 234 -13.05 15.94 4.33
C GLU A 234 -13.29 15.61 2.85
N ASN A 235 -12.75 16.41 1.91
CA ASN A 235 -12.90 16.16 0.48
C ASN A 235 -12.13 14.92 0.02
N GLU A 236 -10.94 14.65 0.57
CA GLU A 236 -10.19 13.41 0.29
C GLU A 236 -10.97 12.17 0.74
N ILE A 237 -11.56 12.22 1.94
CA ILE A 237 -12.40 11.13 2.45
C ILE A 237 -13.66 10.99 1.60
N ALA A 238 -14.34 12.09 1.28
CA ALA A 238 -15.54 12.08 0.43
C ALA A 238 -15.25 11.53 -0.97
N ALA A 239 -14.12 11.91 -1.59
CA ALA A 239 -13.69 11.39 -2.88
C ALA A 239 -13.39 9.88 -2.80
N SER A 240 -12.81 9.39 -1.71
CA SER A 240 -12.59 7.94 -1.55
C SER A 240 -13.89 7.15 -1.50
N LYS A 241 -14.95 7.74 -0.92
CA LYS A 241 -16.29 7.13 -0.83
C LYS A 241 -17.05 7.13 -2.15
N THR A 242 -16.55 7.77 -3.22
CA THR A 242 -17.15 7.67 -4.56
C THR A 242 -16.70 6.42 -5.32
N VAL A 243 -15.67 5.74 -4.83
CA VAL A 243 -15.31 4.40 -5.30
C VAL A 243 -16.24 3.40 -4.62
N GLU A 244 -17.06 2.71 -5.40
CA GLU A 244 -17.95 1.67 -4.91
C GLU A 244 -17.63 0.35 -5.60
N LEU A 245 -17.47 -0.70 -4.81
CA LEU A 245 -17.21 -2.06 -5.27
C LEU A 245 -18.43 -2.94 -4.95
N ASP A 246 -18.92 -3.66 -5.95
CA ASP A 246 -19.95 -4.70 -5.75
C ASP A 246 -19.39 -5.93 -5.02
N TYR A 247 -18.10 -6.18 -5.20
CA TYR A 247 -17.35 -7.29 -4.65
C TYR A 247 -15.89 -6.89 -4.45
N LEU A 248 -15.28 -7.34 -3.36
CA LEU A 248 -13.86 -7.15 -3.07
C LEU A 248 -13.20 -8.49 -2.74
N ASN A 249 -12.16 -8.81 -3.51
CA ASN A 249 -11.09 -9.72 -3.12
C ASN A 249 -9.81 -8.88 -3.08
N ALA A 250 -9.19 -8.71 -1.91
CA ALA A 250 -8.01 -7.84 -1.77
C ALA A 250 -6.81 -8.35 -2.60
N GLN A 251 -6.63 -9.67 -2.68
CA GLN A 251 -5.58 -10.31 -3.49
C GLN A 251 -5.91 -10.32 -4.98
N GLY A 252 -7.19 -10.22 -5.35
CA GLY A 252 -7.61 -9.87 -6.72
C GLY A 252 -7.72 -8.35 -6.83
N GLN A 253 -6.59 -7.66 -6.68
CA GLN A 253 -6.53 -6.21 -6.44
C GLN A 253 -7.33 -5.46 -7.51
N PRO A 254 -8.41 -4.74 -7.13
CA PRO A 254 -9.20 -3.96 -8.07
C PRO A 254 -8.47 -2.68 -8.44
N LYS A 255 -8.66 -2.22 -9.68
CA LYS A 255 -8.32 -0.85 -10.06
C LYS A 255 -9.35 0.12 -9.53
N TYR A 256 -8.93 1.11 -8.74
CA TYR A 256 -9.80 2.20 -8.34
C TYR A 256 -9.89 3.26 -9.43
N VAL A 257 -11.12 3.68 -9.71
CA VAL A 257 -11.46 4.75 -10.63
C VAL A 257 -12.44 5.67 -9.92
N TRP A 258 -12.11 6.96 -9.87
CA TRP A 258 -12.96 7.96 -9.23
C TRP A 258 -13.90 8.57 -10.28
N PRO A 259 -15.23 8.49 -10.09
CA PRO A 259 -16.14 9.21 -10.95
C PRO A 259 -15.96 10.74 -10.80
N PRO A 260 -16.27 11.52 -11.84
CA PRO A 260 -16.19 12.98 -11.77
C PRO A 260 -17.09 13.51 -10.65
N SER A 261 -16.50 14.23 -9.70
CA SER A 261 -17.22 14.79 -8.55
C SER A 261 -16.52 16.06 -8.04
N PHE A 262 -17.29 16.99 -7.46
CA PHE A 262 -16.70 18.16 -6.82
C PHE A 262 -15.80 17.78 -5.64
N ALA A 263 -16.10 16.67 -4.94
CA ALA A 263 -15.22 16.10 -3.92
C ALA A 263 -13.84 15.74 -4.49
N LEU A 264 -13.77 15.11 -5.67
CA LEU A 264 -12.50 14.79 -6.34
C LEU A 264 -11.69 16.05 -6.67
N ALA A 265 -12.32 17.06 -7.28
CA ALA A 265 -11.64 18.32 -7.59
C ALA A 265 -11.14 19.01 -6.31
N ARG A 266 -12.01 19.13 -5.29
CA ARG A 266 -11.65 19.76 -4.00
C ARG A 266 -10.57 18.98 -3.25
N ALA A 267 -10.53 17.65 -3.36
CA ALA A 267 -9.46 16.83 -2.77
C ALA A 267 -8.09 17.24 -3.33
N TYR A 268 -7.98 17.47 -4.64
CA TYR A 268 -6.73 17.95 -5.23
C TYR A 268 -6.38 19.38 -4.82
N VAL A 269 -7.38 20.26 -4.65
CA VAL A 269 -7.16 21.61 -4.10
C VAL A 269 -6.61 21.54 -2.67
N ASP A 270 -7.16 20.67 -1.82
CA ASP A 270 -6.69 20.50 -0.44
C ASP A 270 -5.27 19.92 -0.39
N GLN A 271 -4.94 19.00 -1.30
CA GLN A 271 -3.59 18.48 -1.46
C GLN A 271 -2.61 19.56 -1.94
N LEU A 272 -2.99 20.40 -2.90
CA LEU A 272 -2.19 21.53 -3.38
C LEU A 272 -1.96 22.59 -2.30
N GLN A 273 -2.93 22.83 -1.41
CA GLN A 273 -2.71 23.66 -0.23
C GLN A 273 -1.65 23.04 0.69
N ARG A 274 -1.70 21.72 0.89
CA ARG A 274 -0.76 21.01 1.77
C ARG A 274 0.65 20.96 1.21
N SER A 275 0.80 20.78 -0.11
CA SER A 275 2.11 20.78 -0.79
C SER A 275 2.65 22.18 -1.08
N GLY A 276 1.83 23.23 -0.85
CA GLY A 276 2.17 24.59 -1.25
C GLY A 276 2.21 24.78 -2.77
N GLY A 277 1.55 23.89 -3.51
CA GLY A 277 1.51 23.90 -4.98
C GLY A 277 0.73 25.05 -5.58
N LEU A 278 -0.18 25.67 -4.83
CA LEU A 278 -0.90 26.87 -5.23
C LEU A 278 -0.76 27.97 -4.17
N SER A 279 -0.74 29.22 -4.61
CA SER A 279 -0.77 30.39 -3.74
C SER A 279 -2.12 30.51 -3.03
N ALA A 280 -2.16 31.25 -1.92
CA ALA A 280 -3.41 31.48 -1.19
C ALA A 280 -4.50 32.14 -2.05
N ALA A 281 -4.12 32.99 -3.01
CA ALA A 281 -5.05 33.62 -3.94
C ALA A 281 -5.63 32.61 -4.95
N GLU A 282 -4.77 31.80 -5.58
CA GLU A 282 -5.19 30.74 -6.51
C GLU A 282 -6.08 29.70 -5.82
N LEU A 283 -5.75 29.33 -4.58
CA LEU A 283 -6.58 28.43 -3.77
C LEU A 283 -7.96 29.01 -3.46
N ALA A 284 -8.03 30.29 -3.11
CA ALA A 284 -9.30 30.95 -2.82
C ALA A 284 -10.17 31.03 -4.08
N ASP A 285 -9.60 31.49 -5.19
CA ASP A 285 -10.26 31.62 -6.49
C ASP A 285 -10.75 30.27 -7.03
N THR A 286 -9.93 29.23 -6.94
CA THR A 286 -10.31 27.87 -7.33
C THR A 286 -11.47 27.35 -6.49
N ARG A 287 -11.46 27.57 -5.17
CA ARG A 287 -12.53 27.11 -4.27
C ARG A 287 -13.84 27.84 -4.53
N GLU A 288 -13.79 29.15 -4.71
CA GLU A 288 -14.96 29.98 -5.06
C GLU A 288 -15.55 29.51 -6.40
N THR A 289 -14.73 29.37 -7.43
CA THR A 289 -15.17 28.92 -8.75
C THR A 289 -15.76 27.51 -8.72
N LEU A 290 -15.20 26.59 -7.94
CA LEU A 290 -15.77 25.24 -7.75
C LEU A 290 -17.10 25.27 -6.98
N ALA A 291 -17.28 26.21 -6.03
CA ALA A 291 -18.55 26.38 -5.33
C ALA A 291 -19.63 26.91 -6.27
N ASP A 292 -19.33 27.96 -7.02
CA ASP A 292 -20.25 28.56 -8.00
C ASP A 292 -20.65 27.53 -9.08
N ALA A 293 -19.69 26.77 -9.61
CA ALA A 293 -19.96 25.75 -10.61
C ALA A 293 -20.86 24.62 -10.09
N GLU A 294 -20.81 24.29 -8.79
CA GLU A 294 -21.66 23.26 -8.19
C GLU A 294 -23.13 23.70 -8.11
N GLU A 295 -23.38 25.00 -7.93
CA GLU A 295 -24.73 25.58 -7.92
C GLU A 295 -25.31 25.72 -9.34
N GLU A 296 -24.47 25.84 -10.36
CA GLU A 296 -24.86 25.96 -11.75
C GLU A 296 -25.19 24.62 -12.41
N THR A 297 -25.86 24.61 -13.57
CA THR A 297 -26.13 23.38 -14.35
C THR A 297 -25.99 23.59 -15.85
N GLY A 298 -25.93 22.49 -16.61
CA GLY A 298 -25.87 22.54 -18.07
C GLY A 298 -24.70 23.38 -18.59
N SER A 299 -24.91 24.11 -19.69
CA SER A 299 -23.86 24.88 -20.38
C SER A 299 -23.17 25.92 -19.48
N THR A 300 -23.88 26.50 -18.51
CA THR A 300 -23.29 27.50 -17.61
C THR A 300 -22.18 26.87 -16.77
N ARG A 301 -22.45 25.73 -16.13
CA ARG A 301 -21.43 24.97 -15.40
C ARG A 301 -20.24 24.59 -16.28
N GLN A 302 -20.50 24.16 -17.52
CA GLN A 302 -19.42 23.75 -18.43
C GLN A 302 -18.48 24.92 -18.75
N VAL A 303 -19.02 26.12 -18.98
CA VAL A 303 -18.23 27.32 -19.27
C VAL A 303 -17.38 27.71 -18.05
N VAL A 304 -17.96 27.71 -16.85
CA VAL A 304 -17.24 28.05 -15.61
C VAL A 304 -16.09 27.09 -15.37
N LEU A 305 -16.34 25.78 -15.46
CA LEU A 305 -15.31 24.76 -15.22
C LEU A 305 -14.22 24.77 -16.30
N ARG A 306 -14.57 24.98 -17.58
CA ARG A 306 -13.56 25.10 -18.65
C ARG A 306 -12.70 26.35 -18.48
N GLY A 307 -13.28 27.47 -18.04
CA GLY A 307 -12.53 28.66 -17.66
C GLY A 307 -11.54 28.38 -16.52
N LEU A 308 -12.01 27.73 -15.45
CA LEU A 308 -11.14 27.33 -14.33
C LEU A 308 -9.97 26.45 -14.78
N ALA A 309 -10.23 25.47 -15.67
CA ALA A 309 -9.19 24.61 -16.21
C ALA A 309 -8.14 25.39 -17.04
N GLU A 310 -8.57 26.39 -17.81
CA GLU A 310 -7.68 27.27 -18.57
C GLU A 310 -6.80 28.13 -17.63
N ASP A 311 -7.41 28.72 -16.60
CA ASP A 311 -6.72 29.54 -15.61
C ASP A 311 -5.66 28.72 -14.84
N LEU A 312 -6.03 27.53 -14.38
CA LEU A 312 -5.11 26.57 -13.74
C LEU A 312 -3.98 26.13 -14.68
N GLY A 313 -4.24 26.03 -15.99
CA GLY A 313 -3.24 25.72 -17.00
C GLY A 313 -2.15 26.80 -17.15
N GLY A 314 -2.43 28.03 -16.69
CA GLY A 314 -1.48 29.13 -16.66
C GLY A 314 -0.64 29.23 -15.38
N VAL A 315 -0.96 28.43 -14.35
CA VAL A 315 -0.31 28.53 -13.04
C VAL A 315 1.09 27.90 -13.05
N THR A 316 2.03 28.58 -12.40
CA THR A 316 3.36 28.01 -12.08
C THR A 316 3.31 27.39 -10.68
N SER A 317 3.49 26.07 -10.60
CA SER A 317 3.34 25.31 -9.37
C SER A 317 4.59 24.47 -9.05
N SER A 318 4.93 24.35 -7.76
CA SER A 318 5.91 23.35 -7.27
C SER A 318 5.38 21.92 -7.37
N ASP A 319 4.08 21.74 -7.57
CA ASP A 319 3.38 20.45 -7.67
C ASP A 319 2.57 20.39 -8.97
N ALA A 320 3.27 20.57 -10.09
CA ALA A 320 2.66 20.60 -11.42
C ALA A 320 1.91 19.30 -11.78
N ALA A 321 2.29 18.16 -11.19
CA ALA A 321 1.57 16.91 -11.37
C ALA A 321 0.16 16.97 -10.75
N LYS A 322 0.06 17.49 -9.53
CA LYS A 322 -1.24 17.64 -8.86
C LYS A 322 -2.11 18.71 -9.51
N VAL A 323 -1.53 19.79 -10.03
CA VAL A 323 -2.28 20.78 -10.84
C VAL A 323 -2.89 20.13 -12.08
N ARG A 324 -2.16 19.25 -12.79
CA ARG A 324 -2.72 18.51 -13.93
C ARG A 324 -3.88 17.59 -13.51
N MET A 325 -3.75 16.87 -12.40
CA MET A 325 -4.83 16.04 -11.86
C MET A 325 -6.08 16.88 -11.52
N LEU A 326 -5.90 18.08 -10.96
CA LEU A 326 -7.00 19.01 -10.72
C LEU A 326 -7.67 19.47 -12.02
N ILE A 327 -6.88 19.88 -13.01
CA ILE A 327 -7.39 20.28 -14.34
C ILE A 327 -8.21 19.16 -14.97
N GLU A 328 -7.69 17.92 -14.95
CA GLU A 328 -8.40 16.75 -15.47
C GLU A 328 -9.72 16.51 -14.73
N ALA A 329 -9.72 16.58 -13.40
CA ALA A 329 -10.94 16.44 -12.59
C ALA A 329 -11.99 17.52 -12.93
N VAL A 330 -11.56 18.78 -13.09
CA VAL A 330 -12.41 19.91 -13.47
C VAL A 330 -12.99 19.72 -14.88
N LEU A 331 -12.17 19.29 -15.84
CA LEU A 331 -12.63 19.01 -17.21
C LEU A 331 -13.61 17.85 -17.28
N MET A 332 -13.39 16.79 -16.49
CA MET A 332 -14.33 15.68 -16.39
C MET A 332 -15.69 16.11 -15.82
N LEU A 333 -15.71 17.06 -14.88
CA LEU A 333 -16.96 17.66 -14.37
C LEU A 333 -17.68 18.52 -15.41
N ALA A 334 -16.95 19.10 -16.37
CA ALA A 334 -17.50 19.93 -17.42
C ALA A 334 -18.20 19.14 -18.53
N GLY A 335 -17.91 17.84 -18.68
CA GLY A 335 -18.43 17.01 -19.78
C GLY A 335 -17.69 17.23 -21.09
#